data_AF-A0A939AN94-F1
#
_entry.id   AF-A0A939AN94-F1
#
_cell.length_a   1.000
_cell.length_b   1.000
_cell.length_c   1.000
_cell.angle_alpha   90.00
_cell.angle_beta   90.00
_cell.angle_gamma   90.00
#
_symmetry.space_group_name_H-M   'P 1'
#
loop_
_entity.id
_entity.type
_entity.pdbx_description
1 polymer ?
#
loop_
_entity_poly.entity_id
_entity_poly.type
_entity_poly.pdbx_seq_one_letter_code
_entity_poly.pdbx_strand_id
1 'polypeptide(L)' 'MHTRAVSARTAVKTAVVKARAAIEAGAPDAAVRAAQAALDGAARKGILHKRAAARRLSRLVRRQQLAKKG' A
#
# COMPACT_ATOMS: atom_id res chain seq x y z
N MET A 1 6.31 2.27 -25.85
CA MET A 1 6.54 1.18 -24.87
C MET A 1 6.59 1.75 -23.44
N HIS A 2 5.55 1.54 -22.62
CA HIS A 2 5.45 2.04 -21.24
C HIS A 2 5.45 0.91 -20.20
N THR A 3 6.26 -0.13 -20.38
CA THR A 3 6.10 -1.41 -19.64
C THR A 3 6.55 -1.34 -18.18
N ARG A 4 7.71 -0.74 -17.87
CA ARG A 4 8.24 -0.67 -16.48
C ARG A 4 7.33 0.10 -15.51
N ALA A 5 6.79 1.24 -15.95
CA ALA A 5 5.90 2.04 -15.11
C ALA A 5 4.52 1.39 -14.91
N VAL A 6 4.08 0.54 -15.86
CA VAL A 6 2.85 -0.24 -15.73
C VAL A 6 3.01 -1.35 -14.69
N SER A 7 4.08 -2.14 -14.77
CA SER A 7 4.35 -3.24 -13.82
C SER A 7 4.54 -2.75 -12.37
N ALA A 8 5.21 -1.62 -12.18
CA ALA A 8 5.37 -1.05 -10.84
C ALA A 8 4.05 -0.49 -10.28
N ARG A 9 3.21 0.13 -11.12
CA ARG A 9 1.88 0.60 -10.70
C ARG A 9 0.95 -0.56 -10.32
N THR A 10 0.98 -1.67 -11.07
CA THR A 10 0.20 -2.86 -10.74
C THR A 10 0.71 -3.52 -9.46
N ALA A 11 2.02 -3.66 -9.28
CA ALA A 11 2.61 -4.19 -8.04
C ALA A 11 2.17 -3.41 -6.80
N VAL A 12 2.20 -2.07 -6.86
CA VAL A 12 1.70 -1.20 -5.76
C VAL A 12 0.22 -1.44 -5.49
N LYS A 13 -0.61 -1.56 -6.54
CA LYS A 13 -2.05 -1.83 -6.39
C LYS A 13 -2.26 -3.19 -5.69
N THR A 14 -1.56 -4.22 -6.12
CA THR A 14 -1.64 -5.56 -5.53
C THR A 14 -1.21 -5.56 -4.07
N ALA A 15 -0.11 -4.87 -3.71
CA ALA A 15 0.33 -4.75 -2.33
C ALA A 15 -0.73 -4.09 -1.44
N VAL A 16 -1.39 -3.03 -1.93
CA VAL A 16 -2.49 -2.38 -1.20
C VAL A 16 -3.71 -3.30 -1.03
N VAL A 17 -4.06 -4.10 -2.04
CA VAL A 17 -5.17 -5.05 -1.95
C VAL A 17 -4.86 -6.17 -0.95
N LYS A 18 -3.63 -6.72 -0.97
CA LYS A 18 -3.17 -7.73 0.00
C LYS A 18 -3.22 -7.19 1.43
N ALA A 19 -2.78 -5.94 1.65
CA ALA A 19 -2.87 -5.31 2.96
C ALA A 19 -4.33 -5.14 3.44
N ARG A 20 -5.27 -4.83 2.54
CA ARG A 20 -6.69 -4.75 2.89
C ARG A 20 -7.24 -6.12 3.32
N ALA A 21 -6.97 -7.16 2.56
CA ALA A 21 -7.40 -8.52 2.90
C ALA A 21 -6.81 -8.98 4.24
N ALA A 22 -5.53 -8.66 4.52
CA ALA A 22 -4.89 -8.98 5.79
C ALA A 22 -5.48 -8.21 6.99
N ILE A 23 -5.96 -6.99 6.78
CA ILE A 23 -6.70 -6.22 7.80
C ILE A 23 -8.02 -6.92 8.13
N GLU A 24 -8.74 -7.40 7.13
CA GLU A 24 -10.00 -8.15 7.32
C GLU A 24 -9.76 -9.52 7.98
N ALA A 25 -8.62 -10.16 7.70
CA ALA A 25 -8.23 -11.44 8.29
C ALA A 25 -7.62 -11.34 9.71
N GLY A 26 -7.48 -10.14 10.30
CA GLY A 26 -7.04 -9.96 11.68
C GLY A 26 -5.52 -9.97 11.92
N ALA A 27 -4.68 -10.13 10.89
CA ALA A 27 -3.21 -10.08 10.99
C ALA A 27 -2.57 -8.99 10.10
N PRO A 28 -2.90 -7.70 10.30
CA PRO A 28 -2.55 -6.63 9.36
C PRO A 28 -1.08 -6.20 9.34
N ASP A 29 -0.35 -6.36 10.45
CA ASP A 29 0.89 -5.61 10.68
C ASP A 29 1.97 -5.89 9.61
N ALA A 30 2.24 -7.16 9.29
CA ALA A 30 3.22 -7.52 8.27
C ALA A 30 2.80 -7.03 6.86
N ALA A 31 1.51 -7.16 6.52
CA ALA A 31 0.99 -6.80 5.21
C ALA A 31 0.96 -5.27 5.00
N VAL A 32 0.63 -4.50 6.04
CA VAL A 32 0.67 -3.03 6.00
C VAL A 32 2.11 -2.54 5.84
N ARG A 33 3.08 -3.16 6.51
CA ARG A 33 4.51 -2.83 6.34
C ARG A 33 5.02 -3.15 4.94
N ALA A 34 4.65 -4.28 4.37
CA ALA A 34 4.97 -4.62 2.99
C ALA A 34 4.35 -3.63 1.98
N ALA A 35 3.09 -3.23 2.19
CA ALA A 35 2.45 -2.22 1.37
C ALA A 35 3.14 -0.86 1.50
N GLN A 36 3.62 -0.49 2.69
CA GLN A 36 4.37 0.74 2.90
C GLN A 36 5.68 0.76 2.11
N ALA A 37 6.47 -0.32 2.19
CA ALA A 37 7.72 -0.43 1.43
C ALA A 37 7.49 -0.32 -0.09
N ALA A 38 6.42 -0.92 -0.60
CA ALA A 38 6.06 -0.82 -2.01
C ALA A 38 5.65 0.60 -2.43
N LEU A 39 4.88 1.31 -1.59
CA LEU A 39 4.46 2.69 -1.83
C LEU A 39 5.66 3.66 -1.83
N ASP A 40 6.57 3.51 -0.86
CA ASP A 40 7.77 4.34 -0.76
C ASP A 40 8.74 4.07 -1.91
N GLY A 41 8.91 2.80 -2.29
CA GLY A 41 9.71 2.41 -3.44
C GLY A 41 9.19 3.01 -4.74
N ALA A 42 7.87 3.02 -4.94
CA ALA A 42 7.25 3.64 -6.12
C ALA A 42 7.32 5.17 -6.08
N ALA A 43 7.25 5.78 -4.90
CA ALA A 43 7.42 7.22 -4.73
C ALA A 43 8.85 7.67 -5.05
N ARG A 44 9.85 6.94 -4.54
CA ARG A 44 11.27 7.20 -4.81
C ARG A 44 11.61 7.11 -6.30
N LYS A 45 11.02 6.16 -7.01
CA LYS A 45 11.21 5.97 -8.46
C LYS A 45 10.42 6.97 -9.32
N GLY A 46 9.70 7.92 -8.73
CA GLY A 46 8.86 8.88 -9.46
C GLY A 46 7.62 8.29 -10.12
N ILE A 47 7.29 7.02 -9.83
CA ILE A 47 6.17 6.29 -10.43
C ILE A 47 4.84 6.72 -9.79
N LEU A 48 4.89 7.11 -8.51
CA LEU A 48 3.77 7.65 -7.77
C LEU A 48 4.18 8.97 -7.10
N HIS A 49 3.33 9.99 -7.16
CA HIS A 49 3.61 11.22 -6.44
C HIS A 49 3.66 10.96 -4.92
N LYS A 50 4.63 11.54 -4.20
CA LYS A 50 4.84 11.34 -2.75
C LYS A 50 3.57 11.51 -1.90
N ARG A 51 2.76 12.52 -2.22
CA ARG A 51 1.46 12.75 -1.55
C ARG A 51 0.44 11.65 -1.86
N ALA A 52 0.46 11.07 -3.06
CA ALA A 52 -0.42 9.96 -3.41
C ALA A 52 -0.01 8.67 -2.68
N ALA A 53 1.30 8.43 -2.51
CA ALA A 53 1.81 7.34 -1.68
C ALA A 53 1.36 7.51 -0.21
N ALA A 54 1.62 8.68 0.38
CA ALA A 54 1.24 9.01 1.75
C ALA A 54 -0.27 8.90 2.00
N ARG A 55 -1.11 9.37 1.06
CA ARG A 55 -2.57 9.24 1.15
C ARG A 55 -3.02 7.78 1.17
N ARG A 56 -2.38 6.91 0.36
CA ARG A 56 -2.72 5.47 0.32
C ARG A 56 -2.33 4.77 1.62
N LEU A 57 -1.14 5.06 2.16
CA LEU A 57 -0.71 4.57 3.46
C LEU A 57 -1.66 5.01 4.58
N SER A 58 -1.93 6.31 4.68
CA SER A 58 -2.78 6.86 5.75
C SER A 58 -4.16 6.19 5.79
N ARG A 59 -4.77 5.94 4.61
CA ARG A 59 -6.03 5.20 4.52
C ARG A 59 -5.91 3.74 4.99
N LEU A 60 -4.81 3.06 4.70
CA LEU A 60 -4.57 1.69 5.17
C LEU A 60 -4.40 1.65 6.70
N VAL A 61 -3.56 2.53 7.24
CA VAL A 61 -3.33 2.63 8.70
C VAL A 61 -4.62 2.98 9.42
N ARG A 62 -5.42 3.93 8.91
CA ARG A 62 -6.73 4.24 9.51
C ARG A 62 -7.65 3.03 9.56
N ARG A 63 -7.71 2.23 8.50
CA ARG A 63 -8.50 0.98 8.49
C ARG A 63 -7.98 -0.04 9.49
N GLN A 64 -6.66 -0.22 9.58
CA GLN A 64 -6.04 -1.08 10.57
C GLN A 64 -6.41 -0.65 12.00
N GLN A 65 -6.34 0.65 12.30
CA GLN A 65 -6.69 1.16 13.63
C GLN A 65 -8.17 1.00 13.96
N LEU A 66 -9.06 1.16 12.97
CA LEU A 66 -10.48 0.87 13.14
C LEU A 66 -10.73 -0.62 13.41
N ALA A 67 -10.05 -1.51 12.68
CA ALA A 67 -10.15 -2.95 12.89
C ALA A 67 -9.61 -3.41 14.24
N LYS A 68 -8.59 -2.73 14.80
CA LYS A 68 -8.06 -2.98 16.15
C LYS A 68 -8.95 -2.45 17.29
N LYS A 69 -9.91 -1.57 16.98
CA LYS A 69 -10.73 -0.87 17.98
C LYS A 69 -12.08 -1.57 18.26
N GLY A 70 -12.47 -2.53 17.42
CA GLY A 70 -13.61 -3.43 17.66
C GLY A 70 -13.13 -4.77 18.18
#